data_AF-A0A9K3M338-F1
#
_entry.id   AF-A0A9K3M338-F1
#
_cell.length_a   1.000
_cell.length_b   1.000
_cell.length_c   1.000
_cell.angle_alpha   90.00
_cell.angle_beta   90.00
_cell.angle_gamma   90.00
#
_symmetry.space_group_name_H-M   'P 1'
#
loop_
_entity.id
_entity.type
_entity.pdbx_description
1 polymer ?
#
loop_
_entity_poly.entity_id
_entity_poly.type
_entity_poly.pdbx_seq_one_letter_code
_entity_poly.pdbx_strand_id
1 'polypeptide(L)'
;MTDRTRDSVGAGLCSGPDGLQGDCALQPSVCINENESFLSSREIQNFPNAHGGSCLSGSTVRELLIGSCSNGSGRGISYCASDASLCNSPSDWNPPGNEGSVRCTVATDNSGTSSALTQYGLCGDVDCAWSNESCRETFQRSDKCTCDKVRTGGCVDATGHVFCAVSASACTGGDTIQWMSPQQLSASTNVDCFLCREFDPDAPLSGLPSVSINRSNENKNAALVGGIVGGVIIVLFVISAVLIILSKRRKASAATMALDKPELQMEVEVTNSERHTSTADDAVSELGQHDFGENM
;
A
#
# COMPACT_ATOMS: atom_id res chain seq x y z
N MET A 1 14.36 -29.05 -20.31
CA MET A 1 13.85 -27.97 -19.44
C MET A 1 12.36 -27.97 -19.62
N THR A 2 11.61 -28.36 -18.59
CA THR A 2 10.15 -28.19 -18.60
C THR A 2 9.86 -26.70 -18.55
N ASP A 3 8.99 -26.23 -19.44
CA ASP A 3 8.55 -24.85 -19.45
C ASP A 3 7.76 -24.60 -18.17
N ARG A 4 8.26 -23.71 -17.31
CA ARG A 4 7.63 -23.41 -16.02
C ARG A 4 6.64 -22.29 -16.20
N THR A 5 5.48 -22.44 -15.59
CA THR A 5 4.47 -21.39 -15.59
C THR A 5 4.92 -20.28 -14.67
N ARG A 6 5.10 -19.08 -15.24
CA ARG A 6 5.35 -17.87 -14.48
C ARG A 6 4.02 -17.27 -14.02
N ASP A 7 3.87 -17.02 -12.72
CA ASP A 7 2.69 -16.37 -12.15
C ASP A 7 3.09 -15.18 -11.27
N SER A 8 2.17 -14.24 -11.07
CA SER A 8 2.39 -13.03 -10.28
C SER A 8 1.60 -13.04 -8.98
N VAL A 9 2.13 -12.43 -7.93
CA VAL A 9 1.39 -12.21 -6.68
C VAL A 9 0.09 -11.47 -6.97
N GLY A 10 -1.02 -11.98 -6.44
CA GLY A 10 -2.26 -11.23 -6.30
C GLY A 10 -2.32 -10.61 -4.91
N ALA A 11 -2.75 -9.36 -4.80
CA ALA A 11 -2.94 -8.73 -3.49
C ALA A 11 -4.21 -9.29 -2.81
N GLY A 12 -4.17 -9.32 -1.49
CA GLY A 12 -5.35 -9.49 -0.65
C GLY A 12 -6.10 -8.18 -0.43
N LEU A 13 -7.05 -8.20 0.50
CA LEU A 13 -7.91 -7.08 0.88
C LEU A 13 -7.90 -6.92 2.41
N CYS A 14 -7.64 -5.71 2.89
CA CYS A 14 -7.85 -5.34 4.30
C CYS A 14 -9.32 -4.97 4.51
N SER A 15 -10.15 -5.95 4.89
CA SER A 15 -11.60 -5.77 5.04
C SER A 15 -11.97 -5.27 6.43
N GLY A 16 -12.63 -4.12 6.53
CA GLY A 16 -13.20 -3.63 7.78
C GLY A 16 -14.44 -4.41 8.24
N PRO A 17 -15.01 -4.05 9.42
CA PRO A 17 -16.19 -4.72 9.98
C PRO A 17 -17.45 -4.57 9.12
N ASP A 18 -17.54 -3.47 8.35
CA ASP A 18 -18.64 -3.20 7.43
C ASP A 18 -18.53 -3.97 6.09
N GLY A 19 -17.52 -4.85 5.96
CA GLY A 19 -17.31 -5.72 4.81
C GLY A 19 -16.29 -5.20 3.80
N LEU A 20 -16.51 -5.53 2.52
CA LEU A 20 -15.52 -5.51 1.42
C LEU A 20 -15.00 -4.14 0.96
N GLN A 21 -15.27 -3.07 1.72
CA GLN A 21 -14.67 -1.76 1.50
C GLN A 21 -13.34 -1.73 2.23
N GLY A 22 -12.27 -2.11 1.54
CA GLY A 22 -10.95 -2.27 2.11
C GLY A 22 -9.83 -1.85 1.16
N ASP A 23 -8.65 -1.57 1.67
CA ASP A 23 -7.49 -1.34 0.80
C ASP A 23 -6.85 -2.67 0.38
N CYS A 24 -6.29 -2.71 -0.83
CA CYS A 24 -5.53 -3.87 -1.27
C CYS A 24 -4.20 -3.94 -0.50
N ALA A 25 -3.76 -5.13 -0.13
CA ALA A 25 -2.53 -5.34 0.63
C ALA A 25 -1.83 -6.64 0.23
N LEU A 26 -0.50 -6.69 0.32
CA LEU A 26 0.25 -7.92 0.03
C LEU A 26 0.30 -8.90 1.21
N GLN A 27 0.12 -8.39 2.43
CA GLN A 27 0.19 -9.19 3.65
C GLN A 27 -0.58 -8.52 4.80
N PRO A 28 -0.96 -9.26 5.85
CA PRO A 28 -1.81 -8.75 6.93
C PRO A 28 -1.22 -7.55 7.69
N SER A 29 0.10 -7.49 7.84
CA SER A 29 0.75 -6.41 8.61
C SER A 29 0.60 -5.02 7.98
N VAL A 30 0.06 -4.93 6.77
CA VAL A 30 -0.18 -3.67 6.05
C VAL A 30 -1.58 -3.12 6.36
N CYS A 31 -2.49 -3.93 6.90
CA CYS A 31 -3.81 -3.44 7.33
C CYS A 31 -3.62 -2.56 8.58
N ILE A 32 -3.91 -1.27 8.43
CA ILE A 32 -3.55 -0.24 9.42
C ILE A 32 -4.58 -0.21 10.55
N ASN A 33 -5.84 -0.51 10.24
CA ASN A 33 -6.91 -0.39 11.22
C ASN A 33 -6.99 -1.68 12.05
N GLU A 34 -7.04 -1.56 13.38
CA GLU A 34 -7.11 -2.69 14.31
C GLU A 34 -8.33 -3.60 14.09
N ASN A 35 -9.37 -3.08 13.44
CA ASN A 35 -10.60 -3.80 13.12
C ASN A 35 -10.62 -4.39 11.69
N GLU A 36 -9.53 -4.27 10.94
CA GLU A 36 -9.43 -4.87 9.61
C GLU A 36 -8.96 -6.33 9.69
N SER A 37 -9.63 -7.18 8.92
CA SER A 37 -9.20 -8.55 8.65
C SER A 37 -8.57 -8.61 7.26
N PHE A 38 -7.39 -9.19 7.17
CA PHE A 38 -6.78 -9.49 5.88
C PHE A 38 -7.46 -10.72 5.24
N LEU A 39 -7.93 -10.55 4.01
CA LEU A 39 -8.40 -11.63 3.15
C LEU A 39 -7.38 -11.87 2.05
N SER A 40 -6.94 -13.12 1.86
CA SER A 40 -5.98 -13.48 0.81
C SER A 40 -6.54 -13.26 -0.58
N SER A 41 -5.65 -13.21 -1.57
CA SER A 41 -6.01 -13.13 -2.99
C SER A 41 -6.96 -14.27 -3.41
N ARG A 42 -6.77 -15.48 -2.86
CA ARG A 42 -7.66 -16.63 -3.09
C ARG A 42 -9.05 -16.39 -2.54
N GLU A 43 -9.16 -15.90 -1.31
CA GLU A 43 -10.47 -15.67 -0.68
C GLU A 43 -11.26 -14.63 -1.46
N ILE A 44 -10.62 -13.53 -1.86
CA ILE A 44 -11.29 -12.43 -2.56
C ILE A 44 -11.70 -12.74 -4.01
N GLN A 45 -11.17 -13.79 -4.65
CA GLN A 45 -11.58 -14.21 -6.00
C GLN A 45 -13.08 -14.52 -6.10
N ASN A 46 -13.68 -14.98 -5.01
CA ASN A 46 -15.11 -15.31 -4.96
C ASN A 46 -16.00 -14.13 -4.58
N PHE A 47 -15.42 -12.94 -4.36
CA PHE A 47 -16.16 -11.74 -3.97
C PHE A 47 -16.20 -10.76 -5.16
N PRO A 48 -17.26 -10.79 -5.99
CA PRO A 48 -17.38 -9.88 -7.14
C PRO A 48 -17.37 -8.40 -6.74
N ASN A 49 -17.64 -8.09 -5.47
CA ASN A 49 -17.69 -6.74 -4.92
C ASN A 49 -16.39 -6.31 -4.21
N ALA A 50 -15.39 -7.19 -4.07
CA ALA A 50 -14.05 -6.83 -3.58
C ALA A 50 -13.30 -6.08 -4.70
N HIS A 51 -13.69 -4.83 -4.93
CA HIS A 51 -13.17 -3.96 -5.99
C HIS A 51 -13.17 -4.56 -7.40
N GLY A 52 -14.10 -5.47 -7.71
CA GLY A 52 -14.18 -6.12 -9.02
C GLY A 52 -12.92 -6.90 -9.41
N GLY A 53 -12.14 -7.39 -8.43
CA GLY A 53 -10.88 -8.08 -8.67
C GLY A 53 -9.69 -7.16 -8.91
N SER A 54 -9.79 -5.85 -8.65
CA SER A 54 -8.68 -4.90 -8.86
C SER A 54 -7.43 -5.29 -8.06
N CYS A 55 -7.58 -5.77 -6.82
CA CYS A 55 -6.46 -6.24 -5.98
C CYS A 55 -5.67 -7.39 -6.62
N LEU A 56 -6.28 -8.14 -7.53
CA LEU A 56 -5.63 -9.24 -8.25
C LEU A 56 -4.90 -8.76 -9.51
N SER A 57 -5.05 -7.49 -9.89
CA SER A 57 -4.41 -6.95 -11.08
C SER A 57 -2.94 -6.61 -10.81
N GLY A 58 -2.08 -6.91 -11.77
CA GLY A 58 -0.66 -6.56 -11.69
C GLY A 58 -0.42 -5.05 -11.58
N SER A 59 -1.28 -4.21 -12.18
CA SER A 59 -1.21 -2.75 -12.02
C SER A 59 -1.46 -2.32 -10.58
N THR A 60 -2.47 -2.90 -9.92
CA THR A 60 -2.73 -2.59 -8.51
C THR A 60 -1.58 -3.04 -7.64
N VAL A 61 -1.04 -4.25 -7.83
CA VAL A 61 0.13 -4.73 -7.09
C VAL A 61 1.31 -3.77 -7.19
N ARG A 62 1.57 -3.23 -8.39
CA ARG A 62 2.64 -2.25 -8.63
C ARG A 62 2.42 -0.93 -7.88
N GLU A 63 1.17 -0.52 -7.68
CA GLU A 63 0.78 0.72 -7.03
C GLU A 63 0.56 0.58 -5.51
N LEU A 64 0.62 -0.64 -4.97
CA LEU A 64 0.41 -0.87 -3.55
C LEU A 64 1.43 -0.12 -2.71
N LEU A 65 0.92 0.51 -1.65
CA LEU A 65 1.74 1.21 -0.68
C LEU A 65 2.60 0.21 0.11
N ILE A 66 3.88 0.53 0.22
CA ILE A 66 4.84 -0.16 1.07
C ILE A 66 5.47 0.85 2.04
N GLY A 67 6.24 0.36 3.00
CA GLY A 67 6.91 1.24 3.95
C GLY A 67 8.17 1.89 3.38
N SER A 68 8.84 2.64 4.24
CA SER A 68 10.07 3.34 3.90
C SER A 68 11.07 3.28 5.05
N CYS A 69 12.35 3.33 4.74
CA CYS A 69 13.41 3.40 5.73
C CYS A 69 13.99 4.81 5.78
N SER A 70 14.08 5.36 6.99
CA SER A 70 14.84 6.59 7.25
C SER A 70 16.35 6.33 7.15
N ASN A 71 17.11 7.36 6.80
CA ASN A 71 18.57 7.31 6.75
C ASN A 71 19.23 7.83 8.04
N GLY A 72 18.50 7.85 9.17
CA GLY A 72 18.97 8.26 10.50
C GLY A 72 19.40 9.73 10.67
N SER A 73 19.60 10.46 9.57
CA SER A 73 20.18 11.82 9.54
C SER A 73 19.15 12.95 9.55
N GLY A 74 17.85 12.64 9.64
CA GLY A 74 16.74 13.62 9.71
C GLY A 74 16.57 14.52 8.47
N ARG A 75 17.47 14.44 7.48
CA ARG A 75 17.45 15.23 6.24
C ARG A 75 17.81 14.41 4.99
N GLY A 76 17.99 13.09 5.15
CA GLY A 76 18.35 12.18 4.07
C GLY A 76 17.13 11.60 3.37
N ILE A 77 17.29 11.32 2.08
CA ILE A 77 16.32 10.62 1.23
C ILE A 77 15.96 9.28 1.89
N SER A 78 14.69 9.07 2.23
CA SER A 78 14.20 7.73 2.58
C SER A 78 14.14 6.86 1.33
N TYR A 79 14.45 5.57 1.45
CA TYR A 79 14.18 4.60 0.38
C TYR A 79 12.96 3.76 0.72
N CYS A 80 12.33 3.21 -0.29
CA CYS A 80 11.16 2.37 -0.13
C CYS A 80 11.60 0.93 0.14
N ALA A 81 10.92 0.27 1.08
CA ALA A 81 11.25 -1.07 1.52
C ALA A 81 9.96 -1.84 1.82
N SER A 82 9.98 -3.15 1.60
CA SER A 82 8.85 -4.04 1.87
C SER A 82 8.64 -4.31 3.36
N ASP A 83 9.71 -4.30 4.16
CA ASP A 83 9.68 -4.54 5.60
C ASP A 83 10.86 -3.88 6.34
N ALA A 84 10.81 -3.93 7.67
CA ALA A 84 11.81 -3.29 8.55
C ALA A 84 13.22 -3.91 8.46
N SER A 85 13.36 -5.17 8.02
CA SER A 85 14.65 -5.85 7.89
C SER A 85 15.50 -5.32 6.73
N LEU A 86 14.87 -4.64 5.77
CA LEU A 86 15.55 -3.91 4.69
C LEU A 86 16.17 -2.59 5.15
N CYS A 87 15.79 -2.10 6.35
CA CYS A 87 16.35 -0.88 6.90
C CYS A 87 17.75 -1.10 7.48
N ASN A 88 18.55 -0.03 7.58
CA ASN A 88 19.85 -0.09 8.26
C ASN A 88 19.67 -0.42 9.76
N SER A 89 18.59 0.11 10.35
CA SER A 89 18.09 -0.26 11.68
C SER A 89 16.58 -0.49 11.58
N PRO A 90 16.01 -1.50 12.25
CA PRO A 90 14.56 -1.69 12.32
C PRO A 90 13.81 -0.46 12.87
N SER A 91 14.46 0.37 13.69
CA SER A 91 13.90 1.62 14.21
C SER A 91 13.72 2.71 13.15
N ASP A 92 14.38 2.57 12.00
CA ASP A 92 14.26 3.50 10.87
C ASP A 92 13.04 3.19 9.99
N TRP A 93 12.35 2.08 10.25
CA TRP A 93 11.18 1.65 9.50
C TRP A 93 9.98 2.56 9.76
N ASN A 94 9.41 3.05 8.67
CA ASN A 94 8.14 3.75 8.66
C ASN A 94 7.14 2.89 7.88
N PRO A 95 6.13 2.32 8.54
CA PRO A 95 5.10 1.53 7.85
C PRO A 95 4.32 2.40 6.85
N PRO A 96 3.69 1.77 5.84
CA PRO A 96 2.84 2.48 4.89
C PRO A 96 1.70 3.22 5.60
N GLY A 97 1.30 4.38 5.06
CA GLY A 97 0.12 5.12 5.51
C GLY A 97 0.34 6.09 6.67
N ASN A 98 1.53 6.14 7.28
CA ASN A 98 1.83 7.16 8.28
C ASN A 98 1.83 8.57 7.66
N GLU A 99 1.13 9.52 8.30
CA GLU A 99 1.14 10.92 7.87
C GLU A 99 2.58 11.48 7.85
N GLY A 100 2.95 12.11 6.73
CA GLY A 100 4.29 12.66 6.52
C GLY A 100 5.35 11.66 6.06
N SER A 101 5.01 10.37 5.92
CA SER A 101 5.90 9.38 5.29
C SER A 101 5.97 9.57 3.78
N VAL A 102 7.10 9.18 3.18
CA VAL A 102 7.23 9.16 1.72
C VAL A 102 6.30 8.10 1.15
N ARG A 103 5.50 8.47 0.15
CA ARG A 103 4.60 7.56 -0.54
C ARG A 103 5.42 6.59 -1.38
N CYS A 104 5.63 5.41 -0.81
CA CYS A 104 6.38 4.32 -1.43
C CYS A 104 5.42 3.32 -2.06
N THR A 105 5.71 2.89 -3.30
CA THR A 105 4.94 1.83 -3.97
C THR A 105 5.83 0.68 -4.38
N VAL A 106 5.25 -0.50 -4.62
CA VAL A 106 5.99 -1.67 -5.09
C VAL A 106 6.84 -1.33 -6.33
N ALA A 107 6.25 -0.71 -7.35
CA ALA A 107 6.93 -0.47 -8.61
C ALA A 107 7.56 0.92 -8.74
N THR A 108 7.78 1.67 -7.65
CA THR A 108 8.53 2.94 -7.71
C THR A 108 9.96 2.66 -8.18
N ASP A 109 10.13 2.68 -9.49
CA ASP A 109 11.34 2.37 -10.22
C ASP A 109 12.12 3.64 -10.53
N ASN A 110 13.33 3.45 -11.06
CA ASN A 110 14.30 4.49 -11.42
C ASN A 110 13.84 5.46 -12.53
N SER A 111 12.54 5.57 -12.84
CA SER A 111 12.01 6.39 -13.94
C SER A 111 12.08 7.92 -13.72
N GLY A 112 12.69 8.38 -12.62
CA GLY A 112 13.39 9.67 -12.62
C GLY A 112 12.62 10.89 -12.08
N THR A 113 11.52 10.70 -11.35
CA THR A 113 10.82 11.84 -10.70
C THR A 113 10.58 11.69 -9.19
N SER A 114 10.57 10.47 -8.67
CA SER A 114 10.45 10.17 -7.24
C SER A 114 11.82 9.95 -6.61
N SER A 115 12.10 10.65 -5.51
CA SER A 115 13.38 10.61 -4.79
C SER A 115 13.66 9.27 -4.09
N ALA A 116 12.64 8.44 -3.87
CA ALA A 116 12.77 7.17 -3.13
C ALA A 116 12.56 5.97 -4.06
N LEU A 117 13.61 5.18 -4.25
CA LEU A 117 13.55 3.93 -5.02
C LEU A 117 13.11 2.79 -4.11
N THR A 118 12.30 1.87 -4.65
CA THR A 118 12.02 0.60 -3.97
C THR A 118 13.22 -0.30 -4.05
N GLN A 119 13.74 -0.65 -2.88
CA GLN A 119 14.88 -1.54 -2.72
C GLN A 119 14.38 -2.95 -2.43
N TYR A 120 14.98 -3.91 -3.14
CA TYR A 120 14.79 -5.33 -2.91
C TYR A 120 16.12 -5.97 -2.54
N GLY A 121 16.07 -7.21 -2.05
CA GLY A 121 17.28 -7.98 -1.77
C GLY A 121 17.65 -8.95 -2.88
N LEU A 122 18.90 -9.39 -2.83
CA LEU A 122 19.40 -10.62 -3.46
C LEU A 122 19.64 -11.65 -2.36
N CYS A 123 19.18 -12.88 -2.59
CA CYS A 123 19.67 -14.07 -1.90
C CYS A 123 20.88 -14.58 -2.67
N GLY A 124 22.06 -14.54 -2.06
CA GLY A 124 23.30 -14.89 -2.76
C GLY A 124 23.55 -13.93 -3.93
N ASP A 125 23.87 -14.47 -5.11
CA ASP A 125 24.28 -13.66 -6.27
C ASP A 125 23.21 -13.48 -7.35
N VAL A 126 22.08 -14.21 -7.29
CA VAL A 126 21.18 -14.37 -8.45
C VAL A 126 19.69 -14.19 -8.16
N ASP A 127 19.21 -14.52 -6.96
CA ASP A 127 17.77 -14.57 -6.69
C ASP A 127 17.29 -13.30 -6.01
N CYS A 128 16.50 -12.48 -6.73
CA CYS A 128 15.88 -11.31 -6.12
C CYS A 128 14.76 -11.73 -5.17
N ALA A 129 14.70 -11.08 -4.00
CA ALA A 129 13.83 -11.45 -2.89
C ALA A 129 13.09 -10.25 -2.31
N TRP A 130 11.87 -10.52 -1.85
CA TRP A 130 10.99 -9.53 -1.24
C TRP A 130 11.51 -9.09 0.13
N SER A 131 12.00 -10.02 0.95
CA SER A 131 12.43 -9.80 2.33
C SER A 131 13.61 -10.71 2.70
N ASN A 132 14.27 -10.45 3.82
CA ASN A 132 15.32 -11.34 4.34
C ASN A 132 14.78 -12.76 4.64
N GLU A 133 13.53 -12.86 5.12
CA GLU A 133 12.87 -14.14 5.41
C GLU A 133 12.63 -14.99 4.15
N SER A 134 12.66 -14.37 2.97
CA SER A 134 12.54 -15.08 1.69
C SER A 134 13.86 -15.77 1.27
N CYS A 135 14.97 -15.47 1.95
CA CYS A 135 16.28 -16.04 1.67
C CYS A 135 16.66 -17.15 2.64
N ARG A 136 17.29 -18.20 2.10
CA ARG A 136 18.04 -19.20 2.90
C ARG A 136 19.50 -18.81 3.09
N GLU A 137 20.01 -17.99 2.18
CA GLU A 137 21.39 -17.54 2.13
C GLU A 137 21.51 -16.10 2.64
N THR A 138 22.70 -15.51 2.53
CA THR A 138 22.92 -14.10 2.87
C THR A 138 22.03 -13.20 2.00
N PHE A 139 21.23 -12.37 2.66
CA PHE A 139 20.43 -11.34 2.05
C PHE A 139 21.24 -10.05 1.92
N GLN A 140 21.27 -9.47 0.73
CA GLN A 140 21.89 -8.16 0.49
C GLN A 140 20.99 -7.29 -0.37
N ARG A 141 20.80 -6.02 0.01
CA ARG A 141 20.09 -5.05 -0.84
C ARG A 141 20.77 -4.91 -2.20
N SER A 142 19.97 -4.84 -3.27
CA SER A 142 20.47 -4.70 -4.63
C SER A 142 19.61 -3.78 -5.47
N ASP A 143 20.28 -2.89 -6.20
CA ASP A 143 19.71 -2.05 -7.26
C ASP A 143 19.45 -2.83 -8.57
N LYS A 144 19.96 -4.06 -8.68
CA LYS A 144 19.74 -4.94 -9.85
C LYS A 144 18.37 -5.62 -9.81
N CYS A 145 17.74 -5.63 -8.64
CA CYS A 145 16.44 -6.23 -8.43
C CYS A 145 15.33 -5.23 -8.74
N THR A 146 14.48 -5.62 -9.68
CA THR A 146 13.24 -4.93 -10.03
C THR A 146 12.07 -5.81 -9.61
N CYS A 147 10.87 -5.24 -9.47
CA CYS A 147 9.74 -5.97 -8.91
C CYS A 147 9.35 -7.21 -9.74
N ASP A 148 9.61 -7.21 -11.05
CA ASP A 148 9.44 -8.36 -11.95
C ASP A 148 10.50 -9.46 -11.74
N LYS A 149 11.65 -9.15 -11.15
CA LYS A 149 12.68 -10.16 -10.86
C LYS A 149 12.53 -10.79 -9.49
N VAL A 150 11.82 -10.12 -8.58
CA VAL A 150 11.61 -10.59 -7.20
C VAL A 150 10.78 -11.87 -7.22
N ARG A 151 11.40 -12.98 -6.83
CA ARG A 151 10.74 -14.26 -6.63
C ARG A 151 10.05 -14.27 -5.28
N THR A 152 8.84 -14.79 -5.25
CA THR A 152 8.03 -14.89 -4.04
C THR A 152 7.69 -16.35 -3.78
N GLY A 153 7.19 -16.63 -2.57
CA GLY A 153 6.62 -17.93 -2.28
C GLY A 153 5.21 -18.06 -2.85
N GLY A 154 4.54 -19.10 -2.41
CA GLY A 154 3.16 -19.36 -2.74
C GLY A 154 2.49 -20.19 -1.66
N CYS A 155 1.19 -20.05 -1.61
CA CYS A 155 0.32 -20.85 -0.78
C CYS A 155 -0.24 -21.99 -1.63
N VAL A 156 -0.19 -23.21 -1.11
CA VAL A 156 -0.67 -24.41 -1.78
C VAL A 156 -1.80 -24.99 -0.95
N ASP A 157 -2.98 -25.16 -1.55
CA ASP A 157 -4.10 -25.79 -0.86
C ASP A 157 -4.07 -27.32 -0.95
N ALA A 158 -4.97 -28.00 -0.24
CA ALA A 158 -5.07 -29.46 -0.22
C ALA A 158 -5.34 -30.10 -1.60
N THR A 159 -5.76 -29.32 -2.60
CA THR A 159 -5.96 -29.80 -3.99
C THR A 159 -4.71 -29.66 -4.85
N GLY A 160 -3.65 -29.03 -4.32
CA GLY A 160 -2.43 -28.70 -5.04
C GLY A 160 -2.54 -27.40 -5.85
N HIS A 161 -3.59 -26.60 -5.66
CA HIS A 161 -3.72 -25.31 -6.32
C HIS A 161 -2.80 -24.29 -5.65
N VAL A 162 -2.02 -23.59 -6.46
CA VAL A 162 -1.01 -22.61 -6.03
C VAL A 162 -1.56 -21.20 -6.23
N PHE A 163 -1.36 -20.33 -5.23
CA PHE A 163 -1.51 -18.89 -5.39
C PHE A 163 -0.29 -18.16 -4.83
N CYS A 164 0.24 -17.22 -5.60
CA CYS A 164 1.45 -16.49 -5.25
C CYS A 164 1.22 -15.50 -4.11
N ALA A 165 2.12 -15.48 -3.13
CA ALA A 165 2.07 -14.61 -1.95
C ALA A 165 3.48 -14.24 -1.48
N VAL A 166 3.62 -13.12 -0.78
CA VAL A 166 4.94 -12.59 -0.35
C VAL A 166 5.42 -13.16 0.99
N SER A 167 4.53 -13.72 1.79
CA SER A 167 4.84 -14.27 3.11
C SER A 167 3.82 -15.33 3.55
N ALA A 168 4.21 -16.16 4.52
CA ALA A 168 3.33 -17.20 5.08
C ALA A 168 2.06 -16.63 5.71
N SER A 169 2.14 -15.43 6.30
CA SER A 169 0.99 -14.76 6.92
C SER A 169 -0.07 -14.32 5.91
N ALA A 170 0.29 -14.18 4.63
CA ALA A 170 -0.67 -13.92 3.56
C ALA A 170 -1.45 -15.17 3.10
N CYS A 171 -1.09 -16.36 3.58
CA CYS A 171 -1.81 -17.62 3.32
C CYS A 171 -3.00 -17.81 4.28
N THR A 172 -3.98 -16.92 4.22
CA THR A 172 -5.23 -17.06 4.99
C THR A 172 -6.23 -17.99 4.27
N GLY A 173 -7.21 -18.53 5.00
CA GLY A 173 -8.22 -19.45 4.46
C GLY A 173 -8.21 -20.87 5.05
N GLY A 174 -7.59 -21.07 6.22
CA GLY A 174 -7.70 -22.28 7.07
C GLY A 174 -6.48 -23.22 7.05
N ASP A 175 -6.49 -24.22 7.93
CA ASP A 175 -5.36 -25.13 8.23
C ASP A 175 -4.91 -26.02 7.05
N THR A 176 -5.63 -25.98 5.94
CA THR A 176 -5.32 -26.79 4.75
C THR A 176 -4.40 -26.09 3.76
N ILE A 177 -4.02 -24.84 4.03
CA ILE A 177 -3.17 -24.04 3.16
C ILE A 177 -1.75 -24.08 3.69
N GLN A 178 -0.84 -24.61 2.89
CA GLN A 178 0.58 -24.69 3.22
C GLN A 178 1.35 -23.60 2.48
N TRP A 179 2.09 -22.77 3.23
CA TRP A 179 3.08 -21.88 2.65
C TRP A 179 4.30 -22.66 2.14
N MET A 180 4.78 -22.29 0.95
CA MET A 180 6.04 -22.77 0.39
C MET A 180 6.93 -21.57 0.04
N SER A 181 8.21 -21.63 0.43
CA SER A 181 9.21 -20.66 0.00
C SER A 181 9.40 -20.70 -1.53
N PRO A 182 9.98 -19.66 -2.15
CA PRO A 182 10.20 -19.65 -3.60
C PRO A 182 10.91 -20.91 -4.12
N GLN A 183 11.95 -21.37 -3.41
CA GLN A 183 12.74 -22.55 -3.81
C GLN A 183 11.96 -23.85 -3.61
N GLN A 184 11.16 -23.95 -2.54
CA GLN A 184 10.31 -25.12 -2.30
C GLN A 184 9.23 -25.23 -3.37
N LEU A 185 8.54 -24.13 -3.66
CA LEU A 185 7.48 -24.06 -4.65
C LEU A 185 7.98 -24.45 -6.05
N SER A 186 9.12 -23.88 -6.44
CA SER A 186 9.81 -24.22 -7.69
C SER A 186 10.29 -25.67 -7.78
N ALA A 187 10.50 -26.34 -6.64
CA ALA A 187 10.94 -27.74 -6.61
C ALA A 187 9.75 -28.71 -6.58
N SER A 188 8.62 -28.31 -5.99
CA SER A 188 7.43 -29.16 -5.81
C SER A 188 6.37 -28.97 -6.89
N THR A 189 6.39 -27.84 -7.61
CA THR A 189 5.37 -27.46 -8.60
C THR A 189 6.01 -27.04 -9.93
N ASN A 190 5.18 -26.85 -10.96
CA ASN A 190 5.60 -26.25 -12.24
C ASN A 190 5.32 -24.74 -12.28
N VAL A 191 5.17 -24.08 -11.12
CA VAL A 191 4.87 -22.65 -11.00
C VAL A 191 6.04 -21.93 -10.34
N ASP A 192 6.47 -20.84 -10.96
CA ASP A 192 7.40 -19.87 -10.37
C ASP A 192 6.64 -18.56 -10.10
N CYS A 193 6.58 -18.16 -8.82
CA CYS A 193 5.89 -16.97 -8.38
C CYS A 193 6.82 -15.74 -8.36
N PHE A 194 6.33 -14.63 -8.88
CA PHE A 194 7.03 -13.34 -8.90
C PHE A 194 6.15 -12.23 -8.34
N LEU A 195 6.77 -11.20 -7.79
CA LEU A 195 6.05 -10.06 -7.23
C LEU A 195 5.28 -9.29 -8.31
N CYS A 196 5.94 -8.97 -9.43
CA CYS A 196 5.31 -8.35 -10.59
C CYS A 196 5.38 -9.25 -11.82
N ARG A 197 4.40 -9.07 -12.72
CA ARG A 197 4.53 -9.55 -14.09
C ARG A 197 5.58 -8.72 -14.83
N GLU A 198 6.36 -9.37 -15.69
CA GLU A 198 7.26 -8.67 -16.60
C GLU A 198 6.43 -7.67 -17.41
N PHE A 199 6.89 -6.42 -17.45
CA PHE A 199 6.28 -5.43 -18.32
C PHE A 199 6.65 -5.82 -19.73
N ASP A 200 5.74 -6.48 -20.44
CA ASP A 200 5.88 -6.74 -21.85
C ASP A 200 5.43 -5.47 -22.60
N PRO A 201 6.38 -4.63 -23.11
CA PRO A 201 6.03 -3.41 -23.82
C PRO A 201 5.32 -3.70 -25.15
N ASP A 202 5.48 -4.93 -25.67
CA ASP A 202 4.94 -5.37 -26.94
C ASP A 202 3.63 -6.18 -26.76
N ALA A 203 3.27 -6.54 -25.53
CA ALA A 203 2.00 -7.15 -25.24
C ALA A 203 0.88 -6.18 -25.67
N PRO A 204 0.06 -6.55 -26.66
CA PRO A 204 -1.03 -5.70 -27.07
C PRO A 204 -1.93 -5.45 -25.85
N LEU A 205 -2.20 -4.17 -25.56
CA LEU A 205 -3.13 -3.71 -24.50
C LEU A 205 -4.52 -4.38 -24.57
N SER A 206 -4.78 -5.13 -25.64
CA SER A 206 -5.92 -6.01 -25.88
C SER A 206 -6.07 -7.19 -24.88
N GLY A 207 -5.07 -7.45 -24.03
CA GLY A 207 -5.10 -8.52 -23.02
C GLY A 207 -5.49 -8.09 -21.60
N LEU A 208 -5.82 -6.80 -21.37
CA LEU A 208 -6.57 -6.46 -20.17
C LEU A 208 -7.85 -7.31 -20.18
N PRO A 209 -8.26 -7.93 -19.06
CA PRO A 209 -9.56 -8.57 -19.00
C PRO A 209 -10.57 -7.49 -19.39
N SER A 210 -11.10 -7.57 -20.61
CA SER A 210 -12.31 -6.87 -20.96
C SER A 210 -13.29 -7.38 -19.93
N VAL A 211 -13.58 -6.55 -18.93
CA VAL A 211 -14.69 -6.77 -18.02
C VAL A 211 -15.89 -6.86 -18.94
N SER A 212 -16.22 -8.08 -19.35
CA SER A 212 -17.48 -8.39 -19.98
C SER A 212 -18.47 -8.16 -18.87
N ILE A 213 -18.98 -6.93 -18.78
CA ILE A 213 -20.18 -6.64 -18.04
C ILE A 213 -21.23 -7.51 -18.71
N ASN A 214 -21.37 -8.73 -18.18
CA ASN A 214 -22.40 -9.66 -18.58
C ASN A 214 -23.68 -9.05 -18.02
N ARG A 215 -24.19 -8.09 -18.79
CA ARG A 215 -25.42 -7.37 -18.55
C ARG A 215 -26.51 -8.42 -18.78
N SER A 216 -26.82 -9.18 -17.74
CA SER A 216 -28.00 -10.01 -17.69
C SER A 216 -29.18 -9.09 -18.02
N ASN A 217 -29.77 -9.32 -19.19
CA ASN A 217 -30.96 -8.65 -19.66
C ASN A 217 -32.14 -9.08 -18.77
N GLU A 218 -32.24 -8.50 -17.58
CA GLU A 218 -33.52 -8.35 -16.92
C GLU A 218 -34.16 -7.04 -17.38
N ASN A 219 -35.09 -7.22 -18.31
CA ASN A 219 -36.06 -6.24 -18.71
C ASN A 219 -36.79 -5.68 -17.49
N LYS A 220 -36.44 -4.45 -17.09
CA LYS A 220 -37.30 -3.32 -16.64
C LYS A 220 -36.39 -2.28 -15.94
N ASN A 221 -36.47 -1.01 -16.36
CA ASN A 221 -35.84 0.19 -15.76
C ASN A 221 -34.55 0.71 -16.43
N ALA A 222 -34.54 0.82 -17.76
CA ALA A 222 -33.51 1.52 -18.54
C ALA A 222 -33.61 3.06 -18.49
N ALA A 223 -33.71 3.67 -17.30
CA ALA A 223 -33.95 5.12 -17.17
C ALA A 223 -32.92 5.91 -16.33
N LEU A 224 -31.92 5.27 -15.70
CA LEU A 224 -31.17 5.93 -14.63
C LEU A 224 -29.68 6.28 -14.91
N VAL A 225 -29.05 5.75 -15.96
CA VAL A 225 -27.57 5.89 -16.13
C VAL A 225 -27.16 7.00 -17.13
N GLY A 226 -28.11 7.83 -17.57
CA GLY A 226 -27.82 9.03 -18.39
C GLY A 226 -27.68 10.36 -17.62
N GLY A 227 -27.73 10.35 -16.28
CA GLY A 227 -27.97 11.55 -15.48
C GLY A 227 -26.74 12.37 -15.06
N ILE A 228 -25.55 11.75 -14.97
CA ILE A 228 -24.41 12.37 -14.29
C ILE A 228 -23.79 13.51 -15.11
N VAL A 229 -23.72 13.36 -16.44
CA VAL A 229 -23.14 14.40 -17.32
C VAL A 229 -24.08 15.61 -17.47
N GLY A 230 -25.41 15.42 -17.37
CA GLY A 230 -26.38 16.52 -17.38
C GLY A 230 -26.44 17.32 -16.08
N GLY A 231 -26.22 16.67 -14.94
CA GLY A 231 -26.29 17.32 -13.62
C GLY A 231 -25.22 18.40 -13.41
N VAL A 232 -23.99 18.17 -13.89
CA VAL A 232 -22.88 19.11 -13.71
C VAL A 232 -23.15 20.47 -14.38
N ILE A 233 -23.77 20.46 -15.56
CA ILE A 233 -24.07 21.70 -16.29
C ILE A 233 -25.12 22.54 -15.55
N ILE A 234 -26.14 21.90 -14.97
CA ILE A 234 -27.20 22.60 -14.22
C ILE A 234 -26.62 23.20 -12.93
N VAL A 235 -25.77 22.47 -12.20
CA VAL A 235 -25.14 22.97 -10.98
C VAL A 235 -24.25 24.18 -11.27
N LEU A 236 -23.46 24.14 -12.35
CA LEU A 236 -22.64 25.28 -12.76
C LEU A 236 -23.48 26.52 -13.14
N PHE A 237 -24.63 26.32 -13.78
CA PHE A 237 -25.56 27.41 -14.10
C PHE A 237 -26.17 28.05 -12.84
N VAL A 238 -26.57 27.24 -11.85
CA VAL A 238 -27.14 27.73 -10.59
C VAL A 238 -26.10 28.50 -9.78
N ILE A 239 -24.86 27.98 -9.66
CA ILE A 239 -23.77 28.67 -8.97
C ILE A 239 -23.47 30.02 -9.63
N SER A 240 -23.42 30.05 -10.97
CA SER A 240 -23.18 31.28 -11.73
C SER A 240 -24.28 32.32 -11.50
N ALA A 241 -25.55 31.91 -11.51
CA ALA A 241 -26.68 32.81 -11.24
C ALA A 241 -26.64 33.39 -9.82
N VAL A 242 -26.31 32.57 -8.81
CA VAL A 242 -26.17 33.00 -7.42
C VAL A 242 -25.05 34.03 -7.26
N LEU A 243 -23.88 33.78 -7.86
CA LEU A 243 -22.75 34.72 -7.83
C LEU A 243 -23.10 36.07 -8.47
N ILE A 244 -23.86 36.07 -9.58
CA ILE A 244 -24.34 37.31 -10.22
C ILE A 244 -25.27 38.09 -9.29
N ILE A 245 -26.21 37.43 -8.62
CA ILE A 245 -27.14 38.08 -7.68
C ILE A 245 -26.38 38.66 -6.48
N LEU A 246 -25.43 37.91 -5.92
CA LEU A 246 -24.61 38.38 -4.79
C LEU A 246 -23.71 39.56 -5.18
N SER A 247 -23.12 39.53 -6.38
CA SER A 247 -22.29 40.65 -6.87
C SER A 247 -23.12 41.93 -7.09
N LYS A 248 -24.37 41.81 -7.57
CA LYS A 248 -25.29 42.95 -7.67
C LYS A 248 -25.66 43.52 -6.29
N ARG A 249 -25.87 42.67 -5.29
CA ARG A 249 -26.14 43.13 -3.91
C ARG A 249 -24.96 43.86 -3.29
N ARG A 250 -23.73 43.39 -3.51
CA ARG A 250 -22.51 44.06 -3.01
C ARG A 250 -22.31 45.46 -3.60
N LYS A 251 -22.69 45.68 -4.86
CA LYS A 251 -22.62 47.02 -5.49
C LYS A 251 -23.64 48.01 -4.90
N ALA A 252 -24.76 47.54 -4.35
CA ALA A 252 -25.70 48.40 -3.64
C ALA A 252 -25.21 48.75 -2.22
N SER A 253 -24.50 47.84 -1.55
CA SER A 253 -23.96 48.09 -0.19
C SER A 253 -22.68 48.93 -0.18
N ALA A 254 -21.92 48.97 -1.28
CA ALA A 254 -20.72 49.81 -1.39
C ALA A 254 -21.02 51.31 -1.51
N ALA A 255 -22.27 51.71 -1.78
CA ALA A 255 -22.67 53.12 -1.84
C ALA A 255 -23.05 53.71 -0.46
N THR A 256 -23.09 52.91 0.61
CA THR A 256 -23.52 53.38 1.95
C THR A 256 -22.42 53.32 3.01
N MET A 257 -21.20 52.89 2.67
CA MET A 257 -20.09 52.76 3.64
C MET A 257 -18.90 53.68 3.32
N ALA A 258 -19.19 54.93 2.94
CA ALA A 258 -18.20 55.99 2.82
C ALA A 258 -18.38 57.03 3.94
N LEU A 259 -18.50 56.61 5.20
CA LEU A 259 -18.28 57.49 6.35
C LEU A 259 -18.16 56.67 7.65
N ASP A 260 -17.02 56.04 7.91
CA ASP A 260 -16.41 56.11 9.24
C ASP A 260 -14.98 55.58 9.20
N LYS A 261 -14.03 56.38 9.70
CA LYS A 261 -12.62 56.05 9.84
C LYS A 261 -12.30 56.11 11.33
N PRO A 262 -12.19 54.98 12.04
CA PRO A 262 -11.53 54.95 13.32
C PRO A 262 -10.05 54.58 13.15
N GLU A 263 -9.24 55.56 13.51
CA GLU A 263 -7.81 55.53 13.76
C GLU A 263 -7.59 55.12 15.23
N LEU A 264 -6.85 54.03 15.50
CA LEU A 264 -6.16 53.72 16.79
C LEU A 264 -5.42 52.38 16.60
N GLN A 265 -4.09 52.35 16.41
CA GLN A 265 -3.03 52.25 17.44
C GLN A 265 -3.14 50.97 18.29
N MET A 266 -2.22 50.01 18.10
CA MET A 266 -0.96 49.83 18.85
C MET A 266 -1.18 49.07 20.15
N GLU A 267 -0.74 47.81 20.22
CA GLU A 267 0.13 47.33 21.31
C GLU A 267 0.80 46.01 20.89
N VAL A 268 2.12 45.96 21.04
CA VAL A 268 2.96 44.79 20.83
C VAL A 268 3.22 44.20 22.21
N GLU A 269 2.66 43.03 22.50
CA GLU A 269 2.99 42.29 23.72
C GLU A 269 3.98 41.17 23.39
N VAL A 270 5.23 41.39 23.78
CA VAL A 270 6.29 40.39 23.81
C VAL A 270 6.20 39.70 25.17
N THR A 271 5.81 38.44 25.19
CA THR A 271 5.99 37.57 26.37
C THR A 271 7.05 36.51 26.08
N ASN A 272 8.15 36.68 26.79
CA ASN A 272 9.28 35.78 26.94
C ASN A 272 9.07 34.94 28.22
N SER A 273 9.86 33.87 28.42
CA SER A 273 9.93 33.02 29.64
C SER A 273 8.90 31.87 29.67
N GLU A 274 9.21 30.60 29.94
CA GLU A 274 10.20 30.04 30.86
C GLU A 274 10.84 28.73 30.36
N ARG A 275 12.09 28.59 30.78
CA ARG A 275 12.99 27.43 30.71
C ARG A 275 12.59 26.42 31.79
N HIS A 276 12.17 25.20 31.42
CA HIS A 276 12.15 24.06 32.34
C HIS A 276 13.28 23.08 31.99
N THR A 277 14.39 23.24 32.71
CA THR A 277 15.37 22.18 32.96
C THR A 277 14.85 21.30 34.10
N SER A 278 14.65 20.01 33.83
CA SER A 278 14.54 18.99 34.88
C SER A 278 15.66 17.99 34.71
N THR A 279 16.55 18.03 35.68
CA THR A 279 17.63 17.10 35.97
C THR A 279 17.10 15.89 36.72
N ALA A 280 17.58 14.72 36.28
CA ALA A 280 18.23 13.68 37.09
C ALA A 280 17.41 12.69 37.94
N ASP A 281 17.89 11.45 37.81
CA ASP A 281 18.09 10.42 38.83
C ASP A 281 17.09 9.25 38.98
N ASP A 282 17.73 8.05 38.94
CA ASP A 282 17.44 6.82 39.67
C ASP A 282 16.24 5.93 39.24
N ALA A 283 16.28 4.59 39.18
CA ALA A 283 17.28 3.58 39.55
C ALA A 283 16.81 2.18 39.05
N VAL A 284 17.80 1.29 38.81
CA VAL A 284 17.96 -0.12 39.27
C VAL A 284 16.80 -1.15 39.20
N SER A 285 17.22 -2.41 38.88
CA SER A 285 16.56 -3.74 39.02
C SER A 285 15.99 -4.30 37.71
N GLU A 286 16.22 -5.55 37.28
CA GLU A 286 16.77 -6.74 37.93
C GLU A 286 17.22 -7.72 36.83
N LEU A 287 18.36 -8.38 37.04
CA LEU A 287 18.91 -9.42 36.18
C LEU A 287 18.28 -10.77 36.59
N GLY A 288 17.30 -11.24 35.82
CA GLY A 288 16.75 -12.59 35.96
C GLY A 288 17.56 -13.60 35.14
N GLN A 289 18.57 -14.22 35.77
CA GLN A 289 19.19 -15.46 35.29
C GLN A 289 18.16 -16.60 35.39
N HIS A 290 17.74 -17.15 34.26
CA HIS A 290 17.03 -18.43 34.21
C HIS A 290 18.00 -19.53 33.81
N ASP A 291 18.34 -20.32 34.83
CA ASP A 291 19.07 -21.58 34.80
C ASP A 291 18.20 -22.64 34.09
N PHE A 292 18.69 -23.22 32.98
CA PHE A 292 18.08 -24.40 32.36
C PHE A 292 18.91 -25.61 32.74
N GLY A 293 18.38 -26.34 33.73
CA GLY A 293 18.91 -27.61 34.18
C GLY A 293 18.79 -28.69 33.10
N GLU A 294 19.87 -29.44 32.98
CA GLU A 294 19.91 -30.82 32.48
C GLU A 294 18.82 -31.66 33.14
N ASN A 295 18.09 -32.45 32.34
CA ASN A 295 17.72 -33.82 32.69
C ASN A 295 17.14 -34.58 31.49
N MET A 296 17.82 -35.70 31.17
CA MET A 296 17.37 -36.93 30.52
C MET A 296 16.95 -36.89 29.03
#